data_AF-A0A514C400-F1
#
_entry.id   AF-A0A514C400-F1
#
_cell.length_a   1.000
_cell.length_b   1.000
_cell.length_c   1.000
_cell.angle_alpha   90.00
_cell.angle_beta   90.00
_cell.angle_gamma   90.00
#
_symmetry.space_group_name_H-M   'P 1'
#
loop_
_entity.id
_entity.type
_entity.pdbx_description
1 polymer ?
#
loop_
_entity_poly.entity_id
_entity_poly.type
_entity_poly.pdbx_seq_one_letter_code
_entity_poly.pdbx_strand_id
1 'polypeptide(L)' 'MDQILPLDCAAWLEQVNAVLKRDWCIDSADAGWSPEDVLRYWRFGEAPEVFVAWFAEKYDLIRFEPHE' A
#
# COMPACT_ATOMS: atom_id res chain seq x y z
N MET A 1 19.34 2.93 -10.16
CA MET A 1 19.44 1.54 -9.69
C MET A 1 18.01 1.05 -9.56
N ASP A 2 17.59 0.10 -10.38
CA ASP A 2 16.26 -0.50 -10.30
C ASP A 2 16.29 -1.48 -9.14
N GLN A 3 15.81 -1.06 -7.97
CA GLN A 3 15.87 -1.87 -6.76
C GLN A 3 14.77 -2.92 -6.87
N ILE A 4 15.16 -4.13 -7.28
CA ILE A 4 14.22 -5.25 -7.49
C ILE A 4 13.68 -5.69 -6.13
N LEU A 5 12.38 -5.49 -5.92
CA LEU A 5 11.66 -6.06 -4.78
C LEU A 5 11.66 -7.60 -4.87
N PRO A 6 11.79 -8.32 -3.76
CA PRO A 6 11.62 -9.77 -3.75
C PRO A 6 10.22 -10.14 -4.26
N LEU A 7 10.09 -11.29 -4.93
CA LEU A 7 8.85 -11.68 -5.59
C LEU A 7 7.65 -11.69 -4.65
N ASP A 8 7.82 -12.22 -3.43
CA ASP A 8 6.78 -12.22 -2.40
C ASP A 8 6.39 -10.80 -1.95
N CYS A 9 7.36 -9.88 -1.89
CA CYS A 9 7.12 -8.48 -1.56
C CYS A 9 6.40 -7.75 -2.68
N ALA A 10 6.72 -8.06 -3.94
CA ALA A 10 6.01 -7.53 -5.10
C ALA A 10 4.54 -8.00 -5.10
N ALA A 11 4.30 -9.29 -4.84
CA ALA A 11 2.94 -9.84 -4.74
C ALA A 11 2.15 -9.25 -3.57
N TRP A 12 2.82 -8.96 -2.45
CA TRP A 12 2.22 -8.22 -1.33
C TRP A 12 1.88 -6.77 -1.72
N LEU A 13 2.79 -6.08 -2.39
CA LEU A 13 2.59 -4.70 -2.86
C LEU A 13 1.42 -4.61 -3.85
N GLU A 14 1.28 -5.56 -4.77
CA GLU A 14 0.15 -5.60 -5.71
C GLU A 14 -1.19 -5.72 -4.96
N GLN A 15 -1.27 -6.54 -3.91
CA GLN A 15 -2.48 -6.65 -3.09
C GLN A 15 -2.76 -5.37 -2.32
N VAL A 16 -1.74 -4.74 -1.72
CA VAL A 16 -1.86 -3.45 -1.04
C VAL A 16 -2.37 -2.37 -2.01
N ASN A 17 -1.81 -2.31 -3.22
CA ASN A 17 -2.23 -1.37 -4.25
C ASN A 17 -3.68 -1.61 -4.69
N ALA A 18 -4.12 -2.87 -4.79
CA ALA A 18 -5.50 -3.19 -5.12
C ALA A 18 -6.48 -2.68 -4.05
N VAL A 19 -6.14 -2.84 -2.76
CA VAL A 19 -6.95 -2.34 -1.65
C VAL A 19 -6.94 -0.80 -1.62
N LEU A 20 -5.76 -0.17 -1.72
CA LEU A 20 -5.64 1.29 -1.77
C LEU A 20 -6.45 1.90 -2.92
N LYS A 21 -6.38 1.32 -4.12
CA LYS A 21 -7.16 1.81 -5.27
C LYS A 21 -8.65 1.67 -5.06
N ARG A 22 -9.09 0.56 -4.48
CA ARG A 22 -10.52 0.29 -4.27
C ARG A 22 -11.15 1.26 -3.28
N ASP A 23 -10.49 1.49 -2.15
CA ASP A 23 -11.09 2.20 -1.01
C ASP A 23 -10.63 3.67 -0.91
N TRP A 24 -9.48 4.04 -1.48
CA TRP A 24 -8.90 5.38 -1.40
C TRP A 24 -8.53 5.97 -2.77
N CYS A 25 -8.67 5.22 -3.86
CA CYS A 25 -8.34 5.65 -5.22
C CYS A 25 -6.87 6.09 -5.42
N ILE A 26 -5.96 5.63 -4.55
CA ILE A 26 -4.53 5.88 -4.64
C ILE A 26 -3.76 4.56 -4.74
N ASP A 27 -2.46 4.62 -5.04
CA ASP A 27 -1.56 3.48 -4.94
C ASP A 27 -0.23 3.86 -4.31
N SER A 28 0.64 2.89 -4.09
CA SER A 28 1.96 3.09 -3.49
C SER A 28 2.79 4.19 -4.15
N ALA A 29 2.69 4.40 -5.47
CA ALA A 29 3.42 5.48 -6.12
C ALA A 29 2.80 6.85 -5.82
N ASP A 30 1.46 6.93 -5.79
CA ASP A 30 0.72 8.13 -5.40
C ASP A 30 0.98 8.49 -3.92
N ALA A 31 1.06 7.47 -3.06
CA ALA A 31 1.48 7.59 -1.67
C ALA A 31 2.98 7.92 -1.47
N GLY A 32 3.76 8.00 -2.57
CA GLY A 32 5.17 8.37 -2.56
C GLY A 32 6.11 7.30 -2.00
N TRP A 33 5.73 6.02 -2.04
CA TRP A 33 6.57 4.95 -1.51
C TRP A 33 7.73 4.61 -2.44
N SER A 34 8.94 4.61 -1.89
CA SER A 34 10.10 4.06 -2.56
C SER A 34 10.17 2.54 -2.35
N PRO A 35 10.95 1.79 -3.16
CA PRO A 35 11.16 0.35 -2.96
C PRO A 35 11.65 0.00 -1.54
N GLU A 36 12.43 0.90 -0.92
CA GLU A 36 12.91 0.77 0.46
C GLU A 36 11.77 0.86 1.49
N ASP A 37 10.79 1.76 1.27
CA ASP A 37 9.60 1.88 2.11
C ASP A 37 8.75 0.62 2.00
N VAL A 38 8.54 0.12 0.78
CA VAL A 38 7.79 -1.12 0.53
C VAL A 38 8.45 -2.29 1.25
N LEU A 39 9.76 -2.46 1.12
CA LEU A 39 10.51 -3.51 1.82
C LEU A 39 10.39 -3.40 3.33
N ARG A 40 10.43 -2.16 3.86
CA ARG A 40 10.27 -1.90 5.29
C ARG A 40 8.87 -2.28 5.76
N TYR A 41 7.84 -1.94 4.99
CA TYR A 41 6.46 -2.27 5.34
C TYR A 41 6.18 -3.77 5.26
N TRP A 42 6.67 -4.42 4.20
CA TRP A 42 6.55 -5.87 4.03
C TRP A 42 7.19 -6.65 5.19
N ARG A 43 8.31 -6.15 5.74
CA ARG A 43 8.98 -6.77 6.90
C ARG A 43 8.18 -6.78 8.19
N PHE A 44 7.13 -5.98 8.33
CA PHE A 44 6.25 -6.09 9.49
C PHE A 44 5.40 -7.37 9.46
N GLY A 45 5.27 -8.03 8.30
CA GLY A 45 4.55 -9.29 8.18
C GLY A 45 3.03 -9.17 8.33
N GLU A 46 2.50 -7.95 8.27
CA GLU A 46 1.07 -7.66 8.35
C GLU A 46 0.36 -8.09 7.06
N ALA A 47 -0.90 -8.52 7.20
CA ALA A 47 -1.75 -8.75 6.03
C ALA A 47 -1.98 -7.44 5.27
N PRO A 48 -2.08 -7.47 3.93
CA PRO A 48 -2.26 -6.27 3.11
C PRO A 48 -3.40 -5.35 3.57
N GLU A 49 -4.55 -5.93 3.90
CA GLU A 49 -5.74 -5.18 4.34
C GLU A 49 -5.53 -4.50 5.70
N VAL A 50 -4.88 -5.20 6.64
CA VAL A 50 -4.56 -4.66 7.98
C VAL A 50 -3.57 -3.52 7.86
N PHE A 51 -2.53 -3.70 7.03
CA PHE A 51 -1.56 -2.65 6.75
C PHE A 51 -2.20 -1.42 6.12
N VAL A 52 -3.08 -1.60 5.13
CA VAL A 52 -3.77 -0.47 4.48
C VAL A 52 -4.68 0.26 5.45
N ALA A 53 -5.42 -0.45 6.31
CA ALA A 53 -6.24 0.17 7.34
C ALA A 53 -5.40 1.01 8.32
N TRP A 54 -4.27 0.46 8.79
CA TRP A 54 -3.31 1.18 9.62
C TRP A 54 -2.72 2.40 8.90
N PHE A 55 -2.35 2.26 7.62
CA PHE A 55 -1.79 3.34 6.82
C PHE A 55 -2.82 4.46 6.64
N ALA A 56 -4.06 4.10 6.32
CA ALA A 56 -5.15 5.05 6.18
C ALA A 56 -5.43 5.82 7.47
N GLU A 57 -5.46 5.14 8.62
CA GLU A 57 -5.64 5.79 9.92
C GLU A 57 -4.45 6.70 10.28
N LYS A 58 -3.22 6.22 10.08
CA LYS A 58 -2.01 6.96 10.43
C LYS A 58 -1.81 8.23 9.61
N TYR A 59 -2.18 8.20 8.34
CA TYR A 59 -2.02 9.32 7.40
C TYR A 59 -3.32 10.08 7.15
N ASP A 60 -4.37 9.79 7.93
CA ASP A 60 -5.70 10.43 7.84
C ASP A 60 -6.25 10.43 6.39
N LEU A 61 -6.14 9.28 5.71
CA LEU A 61 -6.58 9.16 4.33
C LEU A 61 -8.10 9.29 4.23
N ILE A 62 -8.55 10.23 3.41
CA ILE A 62 -9.97 10.40 3.09
C ILE A 62 -10.40 9.23 2.23
N ARG A 63 -11.33 8.42 2.74
CA ARG A 63 -11.90 7.30 1.99
C ARG A 63 -12.62 7.81 0.75
N PHE A 64 -12.43 7.14 -0.38
CA PHE A 64 -13.18 7.43 -1.58
C PHE A 64 -14.60 6.91 -1.41
N GLU A 65 -15.56 7.80 -1.21
CA GLU A 65 -16.99 7.49 -1.23
C GLU A 65 -17.52 7.87 -2.61
N PRO A 66 -17.93 6.90 -3.47
CA PRO A 66 -18.59 7.24 -4.72
C PRO A 66 -19.92 7.92 -4.37
N HIS A 67 -20.07 9.17 -4.79
CA HIS A 67 -21.35 9.86 -4.69
C HIS A 67 -22.31 9.19 -5.68
N GLU A 68 -23.36 8.55 -5.15
CA GLU A 68 -24.42 7.87 -5.93
C GLU A 68 -25.23 8.82 -6.81
#